data_AF-A0A5N5N1G5-F1
#
_entry.id   AF-A0A5N5N1G5-F1
#
_cell.length_a   1.000
_cell.length_b   1.000
_cell.length_c   1.000
_cell.angle_alpha   90.00
_cell.angle_beta   90.00
_cell.angle_gamma   90.00
#
_symmetry.space_group_name_H-M   'P 1'
#
loop_
_entity.id
_entity.type
_entity.pdbx_description
1 polymer ?
#
loop_
_entity_poly.entity_id
_entity_poly.type
_entity_poly.pdbx_seq_one_letter_code
_entity_poly.pdbx_strand_id
1 'polypeptide(L)'
;METLQEDEEYNWREVKLPLLIPVIPEPGLERETGERRRGRDILVAIDHGPNSKHAFDWALIHLCRLSDTIHIIHAVSSVQNTVVYETSQQLMEKLAVDALQVAMVRTVARIVQGDAGKVICNEAERIKPAAVVMSTRGRSLVQSVLQGSVSEYCFHHCKSAPVIIVPGKEDGDESLI
;
A
#
# COMPACT_ATOMS: atom_id res chain seq x y z
N MET A 1 19.35 13.63 28.83
CA MET A 1 17.92 13.46 29.16
C MET A 1 17.38 12.49 28.11
N GLU A 2 17.49 11.19 28.36
CA GLU A 2 16.95 10.16 27.46
C GLU A 2 15.45 10.13 27.66
N THR A 3 14.70 10.55 26.63
CA THR A 3 13.26 10.31 26.56
C THR A 3 13.06 8.81 26.36
N LEU A 4 12.56 8.14 27.38
CA LEU A 4 12.02 6.78 27.28
C LEU A 4 10.99 6.80 26.13
N GLN A 5 11.31 6.13 25.01
CA GLN A 5 10.29 5.80 24.02
C GLN A 5 9.35 4.84 24.74
N GLU A 6 8.13 5.29 25.03
CA GLU A 6 7.06 4.38 25.38
C GLU A 6 6.97 3.37 24.23
N ASP A 7 7.23 2.10 24.53
CA ASP A 7 6.98 0.99 23.61
C ASP A 7 5.46 0.94 23.37
N GLU A 8 4.97 1.76 22.43
CA GLU A 8 3.62 1.66 21.90
C GLU A 8 3.44 0.21 21.43
N GLU A 9 2.55 -0.54 22.08
CA GLU A 9 2.35 -1.96 21.81
C GLU A 9 1.95 -2.16 20.33
N TYR A 10 2.89 -2.72 19.55
CA TYR A 10 2.77 -2.86 18.10
C TYR A 10 1.76 -3.96 17.74
N ASN A 11 0.51 -3.55 17.52
CA ASN A 11 -0.62 -4.43 17.27
C ASN A 11 -0.96 -4.50 15.77
N TRP A 12 -0.96 -5.69 15.17
CA TRP A 12 -1.25 -5.88 13.74
C TRP A 12 -1.96 -7.21 13.46
N ARG A 13 -2.61 -7.28 12.30
CA ARG A 13 -3.22 -8.51 11.76
C ARG A 13 -2.91 -8.66 10.27
N GLU A 14 -2.39 -9.83 9.91
CA GLU A 14 -2.28 -10.21 8.50
C GLU A 14 -3.66 -10.50 7.93
N VAL A 15 -3.84 -10.11 6.68
CA VAL A 15 -5.04 -10.44 5.91
C VAL A 15 -4.77 -11.72 5.14
N LYS A 16 -5.63 -12.73 5.34
CA LYS A 16 -5.55 -14.00 4.62
C LYS A 16 -6.11 -13.81 3.22
N LEU A 17 -5.23 -13.55 2.26
CA LEU A 17 -5.61 -13.38 0.85
C LEU A 17 -5.84 -14.74 0.17
N PRO A 18 -6.72 -14.81 -0.84
CA PRO A 18 -6.87 -16.01 -1.65
C PRO A 18 -5.56 -16.34 -2.36
N LEU A 19 -5.15 -17.61 -2.29
CA LEU A 19 -3.97 -18.11 -3.00
C LEU A 19 -4.32 -18.31 -4.47
N LEU A 20 -4.16 -17.27 -5.26
CA LEU A 20 -4.34 -17.32 -6.70
C LEU A 20 -2.97 -17.50 -7.36
N ILE A 21 -2.78 -18.64 -8.04
CA ILE A 21 -1.55 -18.93 -8.77
C ILE A 21 -1.73 -18.43 -10.21
N PRO A 22 -0.96 -17.44 -10.67
CA PRO A 22 -1.03 -17.01 -12.06
C PRO A 22 -0.56 -18.16 -12.96
N VAL A 23 -1.42 -18.59 -13.89
CA VAL A 23 -1.02 -19.48 -14.97
C VAL A 23 -0.20 -18.64 -15.95
N ILE A 24 1.12 -18.81 -15.91
CA ILE A 24 2.04 -18.09 -16.79
C ILE A 24 1.98 -18.78 -18.16
N PRO A 25 1.52 -18.10 -19.24
CA PRO A 25 1.63 -18.66 -20.58
C PRO A 25 3.09 -18.85 -20.96
N GLU A 26 3.40 -19.86 -21.76
CA GLU A 26 4.78 -20.08 -22.20
C GLU A 26 5.31 -18.84 -22.91
N PRO A 27 6.53 -18.37 -22.56
CA PRO A 27 7.06 -17.13 -23.09
C PRO A 27 7.28 -17.24 -24.61
N GLY A 28 6.54 -16.45 -25.39
CA GLY A 28 6.58 -16.48 -26.85
C GLY A 28 7.76 -15.77 -27.53
N LEU A 29 8.73 -15.24 -26.77
CA LEU A 29 9.91 -14.55 -27.30
C LEU A 29 11.15 -14.83 -26.46
N GLU A 30 12.25 -15.15 -27.14
CA GLU A 30 13.58 -15.36 -26.54
C GLU A 30 13.99 -14.12 -25.75
N ARG A 31 14.02 -14.25 -24.42
CA ARG A 31 14.54 -13.21 -23.53
C ARG A 31 16.06 -13.22 -23.60
N GLU A 32 16.65 -12.04 -23.78
CA GLU A 32 18.07 -11.81 -23.43
C GLU A 32 18.36 -12.42 -22.06
N THR A 33 19.56 -13.00 -21.92
CA THR A 33 20.09 -13.73 -20.76
C THR A 33 20.31 -12.86 -19.51
N GLY A 34 19.46 -11.87 -19.27
CA GLY A 34 19.44 -11.12 -18.03
C GLY A 34 18.91 -12.03 -16.93
N GLU A 35 19.77 -12.39 -15.97
CA GLU A 35 19.36 -12.96 -14.69
C GLU A 35 18.05 -12.29 -14.23
N ARG A 36 17.01 -13.08 -13.94
CA ARG A 36 15.74 -12.55 -13.44
C ARG A 36 16.05 -11.65 -12.24
N ARG A 37 15.92 -10.33 -12.42
CA ARG A 37 16.02 -9.38 -11.31
C ARG A 37 15.08 -9.88 -10.20
N ARG A 38 15.60 -10.03 -8.98
CA ARG A 38 14.76 -10.36 -7.83
C ARG A 38 13.58 -9.37 -7.80
N GLY A 39 12.39 -9.90 -7.52
CA GLY A 39 11.18 -9.11 -7.34
C GLY A 39 11.39 -8.00 -6.34
N ARG A 40 10.82 -6.82 -6.60
CA ARG A 40 10.85 -5.70 -5.65
C ARG A 40 9.60 -5.74 -4.80
N ASP A 41 9.72 -5.30 -3.57
CA ASP A 41 8.57 -5.00 -2.73
C ASP A 41 8.11 -3.56 -3.00
N ILE A 42 6.81 -3.38 -3.26
CA ILE A 42 6.17 -2.07 -3.44
C ILE A 42 5.13 -1.91 -2.34
N LEU A 43 5.27 -0.90 -1.48
CA LEU A 43 4.32 -0.65 -0.40
C LEU A 43 3.26 0.34 -0.88
N VAL A 44 1.98 0.05 -0.66
CA VAL A 44 0.87 0.97 -0.96
C VAL A 44 0.03 1.18 0.29
N ALA A 45 -0.11 2.45 0.68
CA ALA A 45 -0.97 2.84 1.80
C ALA A 45 -2.42 3.01 1.34
N ILE A 46 -3.34 2.33 2.02
CA ILE A 46 -4.77 2.31 1.68
C ILE A 46 -5.62 2.78 2.86
N ASP A 47 -6.60 3.64 2.59
CA ASP A 47 -7.64 4.07 3.53
C ASP A 47 -9.06 3.69 3.06
N HIS A 48 -9.13 2.87 2.00
CA HIS A 48 -10.37 2.47 1.32
C HIS A 48 -11.18 3.62 0.69
N GLY A 49 -10.64 4.83 0.66
CA GLY A 49 -11.18 5.95 -0.08
C GLY A 49 -10.85 5.90 -1.59
N PRO A 50 -11.53 6.72 -2.40
CA PRO A 50 -11.34 6.73 -3.85
C PRO A 50 -9.92 7.11 -4.27
N ASN A 51 -9.27 8.02 -3.54
CA ASN A 51 -7.91 8.47 -3.86
C ASN A 51 -6.86 7.38 -3.60
N SER A 52 -6.99 6.63 -2.50
CA SER A 52 -6.05 5.53 -2.23
C SER A 52 -6.27 4.35 -3.17
N LYS A 53 -7.52 4.08 -3.57
CA LYS A 53 -7.81 3.13 -4.67
C LYS A 53 -7.18 3.60 -5.98
N HIS A 54 -7.28 4.89 -6.32
CA HIS A 54 -6.63 5.41 -7.51
C HIS A 54 -5.09 5.28 -7.46
N ALA A 55 -4.48 5.57 -6.31
CA ALA A 55 -3.04 5.39 -6.11
C ALA A 55 -2.60 3.92 -6.26
N PHE A 56 -3.42 3.00 -5.78
CA PHE A 56 -3.22 1.56 -5.99
C PHE A 56 -3.26 1.19 -7.48
N ASP A 57 -4.30 1.61 -8.19
CA ASP A 57 -4.44 1.32 -9.62
C ASP A 57 -3.28 1.92 -10.43
N TRP A 58 -2.89 3.14 -10.07
CA TRP A 58 -1.74 3.80 -10.67
C TRP A 58 -0.46 2.99 -10.45
N ALA A 59 -0.23 2.45 -9.24
CA ALA A 59 0.93 1.63 -8.93
C ALA A 59 0.94 0.33 -9.75
N LEU A 60 -0.22 -0.32 -9.92
CA LEU A 60 -0.33 -1.54 -10.72
C LEU A 60 0.05 -1.29 -12.18
N ILE A 61 -0.47 -0.21 -12.78
CA ILE A 61 -0.32 0.07 -14.20
C ILE A 61 1.07 0.64 -14.53
N HIS A 62 1.60 1.52 -13.69
CA HIS A 62 2.76 2.33 -14.05
C HIS A 62 4.05 1.94 -13.33
N LEU A 63 3.97 1.23 -12.20
CA LEU A 63 5.13 0.94 -11.35
C LEU A 63 5.46 -0.54 -11.24
N CYS A 64 4.44 -1.38 -11.13
CA CYS A 64 4.57 -2.82 -10.89
C CYS A 64 5.05 -3.58 -12.12
N ARG A 65 5.76 -4.69 -11.88
CA ARG A 65 6.22 -5.66 -12.88
C ARG A 65 5.85 -7.06 -12.39
N LEU A 66 5.78 -8.03 -13.30
CA LEU A 66 5.39 -9.43 -13.01
C LEU A 66 6.09 -10.06 -11.80
N SER A 67 7.36 -9.71 -11.54
CA SER A 67 8.14 -10.26 -10.43
C SER A 67 7.95 -9.53 -9.10
N ASP A 68 7.29 -8.37 -9.08
CA ASP A 68 7.14 -7.56 -7.88
C ASP A 68 6.11 -8.15 -6.90
N THR A 69 6.21 -7.75 -5.63
CA THR A 69 5.22 -8.03 -4.59
C THR A 69 4.67 -6.70 -4.08
N ILE A 70 3.34 -6.55 -4.11
CA ILE A 70 2.66 -5.38 -3.58
C ILE A 70 2.25 -5.63 -2.13
N HIS A 71 2.66 -4.74 -1.23
CA HIS A 71 2.33 -4.76 0.19
C HIS A 71 1.28 -3.70 0.47
N ILE A 72 0.05 -4.12 0.71
CA ILE A 72 -1.08 -3.24 1.04
C ILE A 72 -1.11 -3.03 2.55
N ILE A 73 -0.96 -1.78 2.99
CA ILE A 73 -0.96 -1.41 4.41
C ILE A 73 -2.16 -0.49 4.70
N HIS A 74 -2.97 -0.87 5.68
CA HIS A 74 -4.06 -0.03 6.20
C HIS A 74 -3.87 0.20 7.70
N ALA A 75 -3.81 1.46 8.09
CA ALA A 75 -3.73 1.87 9.49
C ALA A 75 -5.13 2.05 10.07
N VAL A 76 -5.37 1.51 11.27
CA VAL A 76 -6.64 1.61 12.00
C VAL A 76 -6.41 2.07 13.43
N SER A 77 -7.43 2.67 14.07
CA SER A 77 -7.33 3.05 15.48
C SER A 77 -7.28 1.85 16.44
N SER A 78 -7.89 0.72 16.07
CA SER A 78 -7.84 -0.52 16.85
C SER A 78 -8.08 -1.74 15.97
N VAL A 79 -7.20 -2.75 16.06
CA VAL A 79 -7.39 -4.04 15.38
C VAL A 79 -8.39 -4.97 16.09
N GLN A 80 -8.81 -4.61 17.30
CA GLN A 80 -9.80 -5.36 18.09
C GLN A 80 -11.24 -5.07 17.63
N ASN A 81 -11.46 -4.00 16.87
CA ASN A 81 -12.75 -3.72 16.26
C ASN A 81 -13.00 -4.73 15.10
N THR A 82 -13.78 -5.76 15.37
CA THR A 82 -14.07 -6.85 14.43
C THR A 82 -14.77 -6.35 13.17
N VAL A 83 -15.71 -5.41 13.29
CA VAL A 83 -16.45 -4.86 12.14
C VAL A 83 -15.52 -4.12 11.19
N VAL A 84 -14.63 -3.27 11.72
CA VAL A 84 -13.62 -2.56 10.92
C VAL A 84 -12.68 -3.58 10.26
N TYR A 85 -12.19 -4.54 11.03
CA TYR A 85 -11.27 -5.56 10.51
C TYR A 85 -11.89 -6.40 9.38
N GLU A 86 -13.10 -6.92 9.56
CA GLU A 86 -13.78 -7.77 8.57
C GLU A 86 -14.06 -6.99 7.28
N THR A 87 -14.50 -5.73 7.42
CA THR A 87 -14.73 -4.84 6.26
C THR A 87 -13.43 -4.56 5.52
N SER A 88 -12.37 -4.18 6.24
CA SER A 88 -11.05 -3.93 5.63
C SER A 88 -10.47 -5.18 4.98
N GLN A 89 -10.65 -6.36 5.59
CA GLN A 89 -10.23 -7.63 5.02
C GLN A 89 -10.90 -7.87 3.65
N GLN A 90 -12.23 -7.76 3.57
CA GLN A 90 -12.96 -7.97 2.32
C GLN A 90 -12.51 -7.00 1.22
N LEU A 91 -12.28 -5.74 1.58
CA LEU A 91 -11.81 -4.72 0.64
C LEU A 91 -10.39 -5.01 0.15
N MET A 92 -9.49 -5.47 1.04
CA MET A 92 -8.12 -5.86 0.66
C MET A 92 -8.08 -7.14 -0.18
N GLU A 93 -8.96 -8.10 0.07
CA GLU A 93 -9.10 -9.30 -0.77
C GLU A 93 -9.48 -8.90 -2.20
N LYS A 94 -10.42 -7.96 -2.37
CA LYS A 94 -10.76 -7.41 -3.69
C LYS A 94 -9.55 -6.75 -4.36
N LEU A 95 -8.79 -5.92 -3.64
CA LEU A 95 -7.57 -5.31 -4.19
C LEU A 95 -6.54 -6.36 -4.61
N ALA A 96 -6.39 -7.45 -3.85
CA ALA A 96 -5.47 -8.52 -4.22
C ALA A 96 -5.88 -9.23 -5.51
N VAL A 97 -7.18 -9.43 -5.73
CA VAL A 97 -7.72 -9.95 -6.99
C VAL A 97 -7.42 -8.98 -8.14
N ASP A 98 -7.67 -7.69 -7.96
CA ASP A 98 -7.40 -6.65 -8.96
C ASP A 98 -5.89 -6.63 -9.33
N ALA A 99 -4.99 -6.68 -8.34
CA ALA A 99 -3.54 -6.72 -8.55
C ALA A 99 -3.10 -7.90 -9.43
N LEU A 100 -3.67 -9.07 -9.18
CA LEU A 100 -3.36 -10.26 -9.95
C LEU A 100 -3.92 -10.18 -11.37
N GLN A 101 -5.15 -9.72 -11.53
CA GLN A 101 -5.81 -9.66 -12.83
C GLN A 101 -5.15 -8.63 -13.75
N VAL A 102 -4.75 -7.47 -13.20
CA VAL A 102 -4.22 -6.35 -13.97
C VAL A 102 -2.73 -6.47 -14.22
N ALA A 103 -1.95 -6.85 -13.19
CA ALA A 103 -0.49 -6.82 -13.26
C ALA A 103 0.19 -8.18 -13.00
N MET A 104 -0.59 -9.23 -12.72
CA MET A 104 -0.10 -10.56 -12.36
C MET A 104 0.92 -10.53 -11.20
N VAL A 105 0.77 -9.57 -10.29
CA VAL A 105 1.67 -9.40 -9.14
C VAL A 105 1.15 -10.10 -7.89
N ARG A 106 2.08 -10.55 -7.05
CA ARG A 106 1.76 -11.10 -5.74
C ARG A 106 1.35 -9.98 -4.79
N THR A 107 0.34 -10.22 -3.96
CA THR A 107 -0.10 -9.28 -2.94
C THR A 107 0.11 -9.84 -1.54
N VAL A 108 0.58 -9.00 -0.63
CA VAL A 108 0.59 -9.19 0.82
C VAL A 108 -0.20 -8.04 1.44
N ALA A 109 -1.05 -8.32 2.41
CA ALA A 109 -1.92 -7.30 3.00
C ALA A 109 -1.89 -7.35 4.53
N ARG A 110 -1.83 -6.18 5.15
CA ARG A 110 -1.74 -6.03 6.61
C ARG A 110 -2.55 -4.84 7.11
N ILE A 111 -3.28 -5.10 8.20
CA ILE A 111 -4.00 -4.08 8.97
C ILE A 111 -3.19 -3.84 10.25
N VAL A 112 -2.79 -2.60 10.50
CA VAL A 112 -1.91 -2.25 11.61
C VAL A 112 -2.58 -1.18 12.47
N GLN A 113 -2.53 -1.34 13.79
CA GLN A 113 -3.04 -0.35 14.72
C GLN A 113 -2.05 0.78 14.91
N GLY A 114 -2.51 2.04 14.84
CA GLY A 114 -1.71 3.20 15.21
C GLY A 114 -1.97 4.43 14.34
N ASP A 115 -1.15 5.47 14.56
CA ASP A 115 -1.12 6.64 13.68
C ASP A 115 -0.66 6.25 12.27
N ALA A 116 -1.43 6.64 11.25
CA ALA A 116 -1.18 6.19 9.88
C ALA A 116 0.22 6.56 9.37
N GLY A 117 0.72 7.75 9.71
CA GLY A 117 2.03 8.21 9.26
C GLY A 117 3.15 7.37 9.86
N LYS A 118 3.10 7.16 11.18
CA LYS A 118 4.04 6.28 11.90
C LYS A 118 3.98 4.84 11.39
N VAL A 119 2.77 4.28 11.25
CA VAL A 119 2.52 2.91 10.79
C VAL A 119 3.17 2.68 9.42
N ILE A 120 2.94 3.59 8.47
CA ILE A 120 3.47 3.46 7.11
C ILE A 120 5.01 3.54 7.12
N CYS A 121 5.60 4.49 7.85
CA CYS A 121 7.05 4.61 7.97
C CYS A 121 7.68 3.35 8.61
N ASN A 122 7.06 2.82 9.66
CA ASN A 122 7.53 1.62 10.35
C ASN A 122 7.43 0.38 9.46
N GLU A 123 6.33 0.22 8.71
CA GLU A 123 6.19 -0.87 7.75
C GLU A 123 7.17 -0.74 6.59
N ALA A 124 7.44 0.48 6.13
CA ALA A 124 8.47 0.72 5.13
C ALA A 124 9.87 0.36 5.65
N GLU A 125 10.21 0.68 6.90
CA GLU A 125 11.49 0.27 7.52
C GLU A 125 11.59 -1.25 7.66
N ARG A 126 10.49 -1.92 8.01
CA ARG A 126 10.42 -3.38 8.14
C ARG A 126 10.57 -4.09 6.80
N ILE A 127 9.88 -3.62 5.77
CA ILE A 127 9.84 -4.26 4.44
C ILE A 127 11.05 -3.85 3.59
N LYS A 128 11.54 -2.62 3.74
CA LYS A 128 12.52 -1.96 2.86
C LYS A 128 12.08 -1.99 1.39
N PRO A 129 10.88 -1.48 1.08
CA PRO A 129 10.33 -1.55 -0.27
C PRO A 129 11.13 -0.65 -1.22
N ALA A 130 11.04 -0.93 -2.52
CA ALA A 130 11.63 -0.07 -3.55
C ALA A 130 10.90 1.29 -3.66
N ALA A 131 9.64 1.36 -3.22
CA ALA A 131 8.85 2.59 -3.14
C ALA A 131 7.70 2.44 -2.13
N VAL A 132 7.30 3.56 -1.54
CA VAL A 132 6.05 3.74 -0.79
C VAL A 132 5.11 4.59 -1.63
N VAL A 133 3.96 4.05 -2.02
CA VAL A 133 2.95 4.76 -2.82
C VAL A 133 1.79 5.19 -1.93
N MET A 134 1.42 6.45 -2.04
CA MET A 134 0.33 7.07 -1.30
C MET A 134 -0.46 8.01 -2.21
N SER A 135 -1.71 8.32 -1.86
CA SER A 135 -2.46 9.37 -2.55
C SER A 135 -2.24 10.76 -1.94
N THR A 136 -2.53 11.81 -2.69
CA THR A 136 -2.70 13.16 -2.12
C THR A 136 -3.95 13.22 -1.24
N ARG A 137 -3.99 14.19 -0.31
CA ARG A 137 -5.23 14.58 0.38
C ARG A 137 -6.33 14.86 -0.65
N GLY A 138 -7.54 14.35 -0.42
CA GLY A 138 -8.73 14.89 -1.08
C GLY A 138 -9.03 16.28 -0.53
N ARG A 139 -9.37 17.23 -1.41
CA ARG A 139 -9.71 18.63 -1.04
C ARG A 139 -10.98 18.76 -0.18
N SER A 140 -11.69 17.68 0.13
CA SER A 140 -12.93 17.69 0.92
C SER A 140 -12.75 17.78 2.44
N LEU A 141 -11.52 17.64 2.96
CA LEU A 141 -11.23 17.68 4.40
C LEU A 141 -10.35 18.88 4.79
N VAL A 142 -10.76 20.09 4.43
CA VAL A 142 -10.10 21.36 4.84
C VAL A 142 -10.19 21.60 6.35
N GLN A 143 -10.74 20.67 7.15
CA GLN A 143 -10.94 20.85 8.59
C GLN A 143 -9.74 20.47 9.49
N SER A 144 -8.58 20.08 8.95
CA SER A 144 -7.44 19.69 9.78
C SER A 144 -6.10 20.18 9.23
N VAL A 145 -5.87 21.49 9.30
CA VAL A 145 -4.61 22.15 8.95
C VAL A 145 -3.64 22.25 10.16
N LEU A 146 -3.94 21.61 11.29
CA LEU A 146 -3.14 21.79 12.51
C LEU A 146 -1.94 20.83 12.65
N GLN A 147 -1.86 19.71 11.88
CA GLN A 147 -0.80 18.70 12.08
C GLN A 147 -0.15 18.13 10.78
N GLY A 148 -0.49 18.65 9.59
CA GLY A 148 -0.02 18.09 8.30
C GLY A 148 -0.77 16.82 7.88
N SER A 149 -0.62 16.36 6.62
CA SER A 149 -1.22 15.06 6.19
C SER A 149 -0.34 13.87 6.46
N VAL A 150 -0.95 12.68 6.49
CA VAL A 150 -0.24 11.39 6.48
C VAL A 150 0.81 11.32 5.37
N SER A 151 0.47 11.73 4.14
CA SER A 151 1.40 11.75 3.01
C SER A 151 2.56 12.74 3.20
N GLU A 152 2.31 13.90 3.78
CA GLU A 152 3.34 14.90 4.10
C GLU A 152 4.25 14.39 5.23
N TYR A 153 3.66 13.79 6.27
CA TYR A 153 4.40 13.13 7.33
C TYR A 153 5.32 12.05 6.76
N CYS A 154 4.80 11.13 5.94
CA CYS A 154 5.60 10.06 5.34
C CYS A 154 6.70 10.61 4.43
N PHE A 155 6.41 11.64 3.64
CA PHE A 155 7.41 12.29 2.78
C PHE A 155 8.62 12.81 3.58
N HIS A 156 8.38 13.37 4.77
CA HIS A 156 9.45 13.88 5.63
C HIS A 156 10.11 12.80 6.49
N HIS A 157 9.39 11.76 6.91
CA HIS A 157 9.84 10.81 7.94
C HIS A 157 10.19 9.41 7.42
N CYS A 158 9.71 9.00 6.24
CA CYS A 158 10.07 7.71 5.66
C CYS A 158 11.51 7.77 5.13
N LYS A 159 12.42 7.01 5.74
CA LYS A 159 13.86 7.00 5.39
C LYS A 159 14.29 5.76 4.62
N SER A 160 13.49 4.71 4.64
CA SER A 160 13.79 3.40 4.05
C SER A 160 13.54 3.34 2.54
N ALA A 161 12.66 4.19 2.00
CA ALA A 161 12.26 4.14 0.60
C ALA A 161 11.79 5.50 0.07
N PRO A 162 11.90 5.75 -1.25
CA PRO A 162 11.25 6.88 -1.90
C PRO A 162 9.73 6.85 -1.70
N VAL A 163 9.14 8.01 -1.40
CA VAL A 163 7.69 8.18 -1.30
C VAL A 163 7.16 8.75 -2.61
N ILE A 164 6.21 8.06 -3.23
CA ILE A 164 5.51 8.47 -4.44
C ILE A 164 4.11 8.90 -4.04
N ILE A 165 3.79 10.16 -4.30
CA ILE A 165 2.48 10.73 -4.03
C ILE A 165 1.71 10.82 -5.35
N VAL A 166 0.63 10.04 -5.46
CA VAL A 166 -0.27 10.02 -6.61
C VAL A 166 -1.35 11.10 -6.42
N PRO A 167 -1.47 12.07 -7.34
CA PRO A 167 -2.54 13.06 -7.32
C PRO A 167 -3.93 12.39 -7.31
N GLY A 168 -4.86 12.95 -6.55
CA GLY A 168 -6.25 12.51 -6.55
C GLY A 168 -6.94 12.79 -7.88
N LYS A 169 -8.03 12.07 -8.12
CA LYS A 169 -8.92 12.30 -9.28
C LYS A 169 -9.84 13.49 -9.05
N GLU A 170 -10.17 14.22 -10.10
CA GLU A 170 -11.26 15.20 -10.08
C GLU A 170 -12.61 14.49 -10.25
N ASP A 171 -13.71 15.13 -9.84
CA ASP A 171 -15.05 14.60 -10.05
C ASP A 171 -15.30 14.45 -11.56
N GLY A 172 -15.28 13.21 -12.06
CA GLY A 172 -15.48 12.87 -13.48
C GLY A 172 -14.44 11.94 -14.08
N ASP A 173 -13.29 11.71 -13.42
CA ASP A 173 -12.27 10.78 -13.92
C ASP A 173 -12.68 9.31 -13.72
N GLU A 174 -12.76 8.55 -14.81
CA GLU A 174 -13.03 7.10 -14.77
C GLU A 174 -11.93 6.35 -14.02
N SER A 175 -12.30 5.32 -13.24
CA SER A 175 -11.35 4.38 -12.61
C SER A 175 -10.31 3.89 -13.64
N LEU A 176 -9.04 3.74 -13.24
CA LEU A 176 -8.02 3.27 -14.19
C LEU A 176 -8.19 1.77 -14.52
N ILE A 177 -9.02 1.09 -13.73
CA ILE A 177 -9.38 -0.33 -13.78
C ILE A 177 -10.88 -0.44 -13.56
#